data_AF-A0A9W7CP12-F1
#
_entry.id   AF-A0A9W7CP12-F1
#
_cell.length_a   1.000
_cell.length_b   1.000
_cell.length_c   1.000
_cell.angle_alpha   90.00
_cell.angle_beta   90.00
_cell.angle_gamma   90.00
#
_symmetry.space_group_name_H-M   'P 1'
#
loop_
_entity.id
_entity.type
_entity.pdbx_description
1 polymer ?
#
loop_
_entity_poly.entity_id
_entity_poly.type
_entity_poly.pdbx_seq_one_letter_code
_entity_poly.pdbx_strand_id
1 'polypeptide(L)'
;MLRQELLRPDFSKHYEYLKYRQVLVDWMADVGETHLRMRKEYVHAAVGYLEKVLASDAPLPRKDRFQLLALSCLRMALKFLGTEEELPPMAEFWEMGNRMLLGAEIVDEAHEYYCKYAEFFVDLVLQEYSLQVYRPSVVAASILVASRKALGVTPLWRDELSVLTGYDEKQVAPCFQAVWEHFEATFGPRNKTYERDDSPSGVADF
;
A
#
# COMPACT_ATOMS: atom_id res chain seq x y z
N MET A 1 -29.07 -6.89 19.31
CA MET A 1 -28.95 -8.29 19.78
C MET A 1 -27.52 -8.64 20.21
N LEU A 2 -26.49 -8.37 19.42
CA LEU A 2 -25.08 -8.69 19.72
C LEU A 2 -24.47 -8.19 21.05
N ARG A 3 -25.04 -7.14 21.67
CA ARG A 3 -24.48 -6.52 22.89
C ARG A 3 -24.79 -7.30 24.18
N GLN A 4 -25.88 -8.08 24.19
CA GLN A 4 -26.29 -8.86 25.36
C GLN A 4 -25.63 -10.25 25.41
N GLU A 5 -25.22 -10.79 24.26
CA GLU A 5 -24.58 -12.11 24.15
C GLU A 5 -23.12 -12.10 24.62
N LEU A 6 -22.42 -10.96 24.48
CA LEU A 6 -21.04 -10.75 24.95
C LEU A 6 -20.87 -10.83 26.48
N LEU A 7 -21.97 -10.71 27.24
CA LEU A 7 -21.95 -10.70 28.71
C LEU A 7 -22.18 -12.09 29.31
N ARG A 8 -22.44 -13.12 28.49
CA ARG A 8 -22.64 -14.48 28.98
C ARG A 8 -21.30 -15.15 29.28
N PRO A 9 -21.16 -15.84 30.43
CA PRO A 9 -19.96 -16.62 30.75
C PRO A 9 -19.69 -17.77 29.76
N ASP A 10 -20.71 -18.17 29.00
CA ASP A 10 -20.63 -19.19 27.94
C ASP A 10 -20.31 -18.61 26.56
N PHE A 11 -19.90 -17.34 26.47
CA PHE A 11 -19.52 -16.69 25.22
C PHE A 11 -18.30 -17.40 24.62
N SER A 12 -18.57 -18.39 23.77
CA SER A 12 -17.54 -19.08 23.04
C SER A 12 -16.94 -18.17 21.97
N LYS A 13 -15.63 -18.24 21.75
CA LYS A 13 -14.93 -17.53 20.65
C LYS A 13 -15.59 -17.78 19.30
N HIS A 14 -16.26 -18.93 19.14
CA HIS A 14 -17.12 -19.26 18.00
C HIS A 14 -18.17 -18.18 17.68
N TYR A 15 -18.70 -17.45 18.66
CA TYR A 15 -19.69 -16.40 18.38
C TYR A 15 -19.10 -15.11 17.80
N GLU A 16 -17.80 -14.88 17.93
CA GLU A 16 -17.16 -13.66 17.42
C GLU A 16 -16.99 -13.70 15.89
N TYR A 17 -16.64 -14.85 15.32
CA TYR A 17 -16.51 -15.01 13.87
C TYR A 17 -17.87 -15.02 13.15
N LEU A 18 -18.94 -15.48 13.81
CA LEU A 18 -20.29 -15.52 13.24
C LEU A 18 -20.78 -14.14 12.76
N LYS A 19 -20.28 -13.06 13.37
CA LYS A 19 -20.56 -11.67 12.96
C LYS A 19 -20.09 -11.35 11.54
N TYR A 20 -19.02 -12.02 11.09
CA TYR A 20 -18.37 -11.80 9.80
C TYR A 20 -18.64 -12.92 8.81
N ARG A 21 -19.18 -14.05 9.28
CA ARG A 21 -19.42 -15.25 8.50
C ARG A 21 -20.19 -14.98 7.22
N GLN A 22 -21.33 -14.30 7.30
CA GLN A 22 -22.16 -14.03 6.13
C GLN A 22 -21.38 -13.24 5.07
N VAL A 23 -20.75 -12.14 5.49
CA VAL A 23 -19.93 -11.30 4.61
C VAL A 23 -18.77 -12.08 3.99
N LEU A 24 -18.09 -12.92 4.77
CA LEU A 24 -16.98 -13.74 4.27
C LEU A 24 -17.44 -14.82 3.29
N VAL A 25 -18.56 -15.48 3.55
CA VAL A 25 -19.09 -16.53 2.68
C VAL A 25 -19.60 -15.94 1.37
N ASP A 26 -20.31 -14.82 1.42
CA ASP A 26 -20.77 -14.10 0.22
C ASP A 26 -19.57 -13.64 -0.63
N TRP A 27 -18.53 -13.10 0.03
CA TRP A 27 -17.27 -12.73 -0.61
C TRP A 27 -16.53 -13.94 -1.22
N MET A 28 -16.47 -15.09 -0.53
CA MET A 28 -15.85 -16.30 -1.07
C MET A 28 -16.59 -16.84 -2.30
N ALA A 29 -17.92 -16.74 -2.30
CA ALA A 29 -18.74 -17.16 -3.43
C ALA A 29 -18.49 -16.29 -4.65
N ASP A 30 -18.47 -14.96 -4.46
CA ASP A 30 -18.15 -14.00 -5.51
C ASP A 30 -16.75 -14.23 -6.08
N VAL A 31 -15.72 -14.34 -5.23
CA VAL A 31 -14.34 -14.57 -5.67
C VAL A 31 -14.17 -15.91 -6.39
N GLY A 32 -14.81 -16.96 -5.88
CA GLY A 32 -14.80 -18.27 -6.50
C GLY A 32 -15.37 -18.26 -7.92
N GLU A 33 -16.48 -17.55 -8.12
CA GLU A 33 -17.18 -17.49 -9.42
C GLU A 33 -16.52 -16.52 -10.40
N THR A 34 -16.20 -15.29 -9.96
CA THR A 34 -15.75 -14.21 -10.85
C THR A 34 -14.26 -14.29 -11.19
N HIS A 35 -13.42 -14.57 -10.20
CA HIS A 35 -11.97 -14.51 -10.35
C HIS A 35 -11.33 -15.87 -10.58
N LEU A 36 -11.77 -16.90 -9.85
CA LEU A 36 -11.19 -18.24 -9.94
C LEU A 36 -11.97 -19.17 -10.88
N ARG A 37 -13.15 -18.75 -11.37
CA ARG A 37 -14.04 -19.54 -12.25
C ARG A 37 -14.28 -20.97 -11.74
N MET A 38 -14.34 -21.11 -10.42
CA MET A 38 -14.45 -22.39 -9.74
C MET A 38 -15.88 -22.93 -9.84
N ARG A 39 -15.98 -24.25 -9.88
CA ARG A 39 -17.27 -24.93 -9.71
C ARG A 39 -17.81 -24.68 -8.30
N LYS A 40 -19.13 -24.57 -8.15
CA LYS A 40 -19.78 -24.22 -6.87
C LYS A 40 -19.46 -25.21 -5.76
N GLU A 41 -19.29 -26.47 -6.11
CA GLU A 41 -18.90 -27.56 -5.19
C GLU A 41 -17.57 -27.27 -4.50
N TYR A 42 -16.60 -26.67 -5.22
CA TYR A 42 -15.29 -26.33 -4.66
C TYR A 42 -15.39 -25.14 -3.70
N VAL A 43 -16.22 -24.15 -4.01
CA VAL A 43 -16.49 -23.02 -3.13
C VAL A 43 -17.15 -23.51 -1.84
N HIS A 44 -18.11 -24.42 -1.93
CA HIS A 44 -18.73 -25.04 -0.75
C HIS A 44 -17.70 -25.82 0.10
N ALA A 45 -16.79 -26.57 -0.53
CA ALA A 45 -15.71 -27.24 0.17
C ALA A 45 -14.76 -26.24 0.87
N ALA A 46 -14.40 -25.15 0.19
CA ALA A 46 -13.57 -24.08 0.75
C ALA A 46 -14.22 -23.43 1.97
N VAL A 47 -15.52 -23.13 1.91
CA VAL A 47 -16.28 -22.61 3.07
C VAL A 47 -16.24 -23.61 4.22
N GLY A 48 -16.40 -24.91 3.95
CA GLY A 48 -16.25 -25.97 4.96
C GLY A 48 -14.86 -25.99 5.62
N TYR A 49 -13.79 -25.77 4.85
CA TYR A 49 -12.44 -25.62 5.40
C TYR A 49 -12.32 -24.40 6.30
N LEU A 50 -12.87 -23.26 5.88
CA LEU A 50 -12.87 -22.02 6.67
C LEU A 50 -13.61 -22.20 8.00
N GLU A 51 -14.80 -22.79 7.98
CA GLU A 51 -15.59 -23.08 9.19
C GLU A 51 -14.81 -23.96 10.17
N LYS A 52 -14.14 -25.01 9.68
CA LYS A 52 -13.37 -25.92 10.53
C LYS A 52 -12.17 -25.24 11.18
N VAL A 53 -11.50 -24.32 10.48
CA VAL A 53 -10.38 -23.56 11.03
C VAL A 53 -10.87 -22.55 12.08
N LEU A 54 -11.95 -21.83 11.79
CA LEU A 54 -12.50 -20.82 12.69
C LEU A 54 -13.23 -21.42 13.90
N ALA A 55 -13.73 -22.65 13.79
CA ALA A 55 -14.34 -23.40 14.89
C ALA A 55 -13.33 -24.20 15.74
N SER A 56 -12.02 -24.09 15.46
CA SER A 56 -11.00 -24.71 16.31
C SER A 56 -10.77 -23.90 17.60
N ASP A 57 -10.32 -24.55 18.67
CA ASP A 57 -10.01 -23.89 19.96
C ASP A 57 -8.78 -22.97 19.91
N ALA A 58 -8.14 -22.87 18.75
CA ALA A 58 -7.03 -21.97 18.51
C ALA A 58 -7.45 -20.49 18.63
N PRO A 59 -6.54 -19.60 19.03
CA PRO A 59 -6.83 -18.16 19.01
C PRO A 59 -7.23 -17.72 17.60
N LEU A 60 -8.39 -17.05 17.49
CA LEU A 60 -8.88 -16.52 16.22
C LEU A 60 -7.83 -15.57 15.61
N PRO A 61 -7.59 -15.67 14.29
CA PRO A 61 -6.74 -14.70 13.62
C PRO A 61 -7.36 -13.31 13.72
N ARG A 62 -6.51 -12.27 13.65
CA ARG A 62 -6.98 -10.89 13.59
C ARG A 62 -7.90 -10.71 12.37
N LYS A 63 -8.89 -9.82 12.47
CA LYS A 63 -9.94 -9.62 11.45
C LYS A 63 -9.40 -9.32 10.05
N ASP A 64 -8.28 -8.60 9.96
CA ASP A 64 -7.55 -8.29 8.71
C ASP A 64 -7.03 -9.52 7.97
N ARG A 65 -6.96 -10.68 8.64
CA ARG A 65 -6.47 -11.93 8.07
C ARG A 65 -7.57 -12.89 7.63
N PHE A 66 -8.84 -12.58 7.88
CA PHE A 66 -9.95 -13.48 7.55
C PHE A 66 -10.10 -13.71 6.05
N GLN A 67 -9.97 -12.67 5.24
CA GLN A 67 -10.00 -12.80 3.78
C GLN A 67 -8.79 -13.60 3.26
N LEU A 68 -7.60 -13.44 3.85
CA LEU A 68 -6.42 -14.20 3.45
C LEU A 68 -6.59 -15.69 3.78
N LEU A 69 -7.17 -15.98 4.95
CA LEU A 69 -7.54 -17.33 5.33
C LEU A 69 -8.58 -17.91 4.36
N ALA A 70 -9.60 -17.14 4.00
CA ALA A 70 -10.62 -17.55 3.05
C ALA A 70 -10.06 -17.83 1.64
N LEU A 71 -9.14 -16.99 1.14
CA LEU A 71 -8.37 -17.25 -0.09
C LEU A 71 -7.57 -18.54 0.01
N SER A 72 -6.90 -18.76 1.13
CA SER A 72 -6.12 -19.98 1.35
C SER A 72 -7.00 -21.22 1.30
N CYS A 73 -8.21 -21.15 1.85
CA CYS A 73 -9.22 -22.21 1.77
C CYS A 73 -9.71 -22.42 0.33
N LEU A 74 -9.94 -21.36 -0.45
CA LEU A 74 -10.33 -21.44 -1.86
C LEU A 74 -9.23 -22.12 -2.70
N ARG A 75 -7.97 -21.70 -2.53
CA ARG A 75 -6.83 -22.32 -3.21
C ARG A 75 -6.65 -23.78 -2.81
N MET A 76 -6.85 -24.10 -1.53
CA MET A 76 -6.78 -25.47 -1.04
C MET A 76 -7.86 -26.32 -1.70
N ALA A 77 -9.11 -25.86 -1.76
CA ALA A 77 -10.18 -26.56 -2.45
C ALA A 77 -9.85 -26.77 -3.94
N LEU A 78 -9.33 -25.75 -4.62
CA LEU A 78 -8.93 -25.84 -6.02
C LEU A 78 -7.79 -26.85 -6.25
N LYS A 79 -6.81 -26.91 -5.34
CA LYS A 79 -5.71 -27.87 -5.42
C LYS A 79 -6.15 -29.32 -5.20
N PHE A 80 -7.14 -29.55 -4.34
CA PHE A 80 -7.58 -30.91 -3.97
C PHE A 80 -8.74 -31.44 -4.83
N LEU A 81 -9.59 -30.56 -5.35
CA LEU A 81 -10.80 -30.93 -6.08
C LEU A 81 -10.76 -30.50 -7.55
N GLY A 82 -9.97 -29.49 -7.88
CA GLY A 82 -9.80 -28.96 -9.23
C GLY A 82 -8.82 -29.74 -10.07
N THR A 83 -8.84 -29.47 -11.38
CA THR A 83 -7.80 -29.93 -12.30
C THR A 83 -6.57 -29.02 -12.23
N GLU A 84 -5.40 -29.52 -12.63
CA GLU A 84 -4.16 -28.72 -12.64
C GLU A 84 -4.26 -27.47 -13.53
N GLU A 85 -5.10 -27.52 -14.56
CA GLU A 85 -5.40 -26.42 -15.49
C GLU A 85 -6.30 -25.33 -14.88
N GLU A 86 -7.15 -25.68 -13.89
CA GLU A 86 -8.02 -24.72 -13.20
C GLU A 86 -7.24 -23.91 -12.14
N LEU A 87 -6.04 -24.35 -11.76
CA LEU A 87 -5.24 -23.70 -10.72
C LEU A 87 -4.42 -22.54 -11.33
N PRO A 88 -4.71 -21.28 -10.98
CA PRO A 88 -3.86 -20.18 -11.41
C PRO A 88 -2.44 -20.36 -10.83
N PRO A 89 -1.40 -19.95 -11.59
CA PRO A 89 -0.04 -19.86 -11.08
C PRO A 89 0.01 -19.10 -9.75
N MET A 90 0.94 -19.47 -8.88
CA MET A 90 1.03 -18.85 -7.55
C MET A 90 1.20 -17.32 -7.63
N ALA A 91 1.89 -16.82 -8.67
CA ALA A 91 2.07 -15.40 -8.90
C ALA A 91 0.74 -14.68 -9.18
N GLU A 92 -0.09 -15.22 -10.08
CA GLU A 92 -1.40 -14.65 -10.41
C GLU A 92 -2.36 -14.72 -9.20
N PHE A 93 -2.33 -15.84 -8.47
CA PHE A 93 -3.11 -16.00 -7.25
C PHE A 93 -2.69 -14.99 -6.17
N TRP A 94 -1.39 -14.72 -6.05
CA TRP A 94 -0.84 -13.73 -5.12
C TRP A 94 -1.25 -12.31 -5.49
N GLU A 95 -1.17 -11.95 -6.77
CA GLU A 95 -1.63 -10.64 -7.25
C GLU A 95 -3.14 -10.45 -7.05
N MET A 96 -3.95 -11.47 -7.33
CA MET A 96 -5.38 -11.46 -7.07
C MET A 96 -5.65 -11.30 -5.56
N GLY A 97 -4.91 -12.02 -4.72
CA GLY A 97 -5.02 -11.91 -3.27
C GLY A 97 -4.66 -10.52 -2.75
N ASN A 98 -3.57 -9.93 -3.24
CA ASN A 98 -3.17 -8.57 -2.85
C ASN A 98 -4.21 -7.52 -3.25
N ARG A 99 -4.76 -7.62 -4.47
CA ARG A 99 -5.84 -6.74 -4.95
C ARG A 99 -7.10 -6.82 -4.09
N MET A 100 -7.39 -7.99 -3.52
CA MET A 100 -8.61 -8.22 -2.75
C MET A 100 -8.45 -8.02 -1.23
N LEU A 101 -7.23 -8.14 -0.70
CA LEU A 101 -6.90 -8.01 0.72
C LEU A 101 -6.52 -6.60 1.15
N LEU A 102 -5.91 -5.85 0.24
CA LEU A 102 -5.51 -4.47 0.43
C LEU A 102 -6.24 -3.69 -0.65
N GLY A 103 -6.94 -2.62 -0.27
CA GLY A 103 -7.43 -1.63 -1.23
C GLY A 103 -6.24 -0.99 -1.95
N ALA A 104 -5.69 -1.71 -2.92
CA ALA A 104 -4.50 -1.34 -3.67
C ALA A 104 -4.76 -0.11 -4.56
N GLU A 105 -6.01 0.29 -4.80
CA GLU A 105 -6.29 1.62 -5.35
C GLU A 105 -5.66 2.72 -4.47
N ILE A 106 -5.76 2.62 -3.13
CA ILE A 106 -5.18 3.65 -2.25
C ILE A 106 -3.66 3.58 -2.22
N VAL A 107 -3.06 2.39 -2.33
CA VAL A 107 -1.60 2.22 -2.24
C VAL A 107 -0.93 2.45 -3.60
N ASP A 108 -1.50 1.99 -4.70
CA ASP A 108 -1.00 2.23 -6.06
C ASP A 108 -1.23 3.69 -6.47
N GLU A 109 -2.38 4.28 -6.13
CA GLU A 109 -2.62 5.71 -6.42
C GLU A 109 -1.74 6.60 -5.55
N ALA A 110 -1.61 6.32 -4.24
CA ALA A 110 -0.67 7.05 -3.39
C ALA A 110 0.78 6.84 -3.81
N HIS A 111 1.15 5.65 -4.30
CA HIS A 111 2.49 5.38 -4.84
C HIS A 111 2.70 6.12 -6.17
N GLU A 112 1.71 6.17 -7.06
CA GLU A 112 1.78 6.94 -8.30
C GLU A 112 1.94 8.44 -8.01
N TYR A 113 1.14 9.00 -7.10
CA TYR A 113 1.34 10.38 -6.64
C TYR A 113 2.72 10.57 -6.00
N TYR A 114 3.19 9.61 -5.20
CA TYR A 114 4.52 9.66 -4.60
C TYR A 114 5.64 9.72 -5.64
N CYS A 115 5.57 8.88 -6.68
CA CYS A 115 6.49 8.89 -7.80
C CYS A 115 6.46 10.24 -8.52
N LYS A 116 5.27 10.78 -8.82
CA LYS A 116 5.12 12.12 -9.43
C LYS A 116 5.76 13.23 -8.60
N TYR A 117 5.57 13.21 -7.28
CA TYR A 117 6.23 14.17 -6.38
C TYR A 117 7.75 13.96 -6.34
N ALA A 118 8.23 12.72 -6.32
CA ALA A 118 9.66 12.44 -6.31
C ALA A 118 10.34 12.93 -7.59
N GLU A 119 9.76 12.67 -8.77
CA GLU A 119 10.24 13.19 -10.06
C GLU A 119 10.25 14.71 -10.07
N PHE A 120 9.16 15.33 -9.63
CA PHE A 120 9.08 16.79 -9.50
C PHE A 120 10.19 17.37 -8.61
N PHE A 121 10.45 16.78 -7.45
CA PHE A 121 11.52 17.25 -6.56
C PHE A 121 12.92 16.95 -7.12
N VAL A 122 13.12 15.87 -7.89
CA VAL A 122 14.39 15.64 -8.61
C VAL A 122 14.65 16.80 -9.57
N ASP A 123 13.67 17.16 -10.40
CA ASP A 123 13.82 18.25 -11.38
C ASP A 123 14.01 19.60 -10.70
N LEU A 124 13.31 19.84 -9.59
CA LEU A 124 13.45 21.05 -8.80
C LEU A 124 14.86 21.21 -8.23
N VAL A 125 15.42 20.14 -7.68
CA VAL A 125 16.76 20.17 -7.08
C VAL A 125 17.85 20.34 -8.14
N LEU A 126 17.63 19.86 -9.38
CA LEU A 126 18.57 20.06 -10.48
C LEU A 126 18.70 21.54 -10.90
N GLN A 127 17.66 22.35 -10.70
CA GLN A 127 17.67 23.78 -11.05
C GLN A 127 18.45 24.63 -10.04
N GLU A 128 18.56 24.17 -8.79
CA GLU A 128 19.17 24.94 -7.70
C GLU A 128 20.64 24.56 -7.51
N TYR A 129 21.53 25.47 -7.90
CA TYR A 129 22.98 25.27 -7.77
C TYR A 129 23.42 25.05 -6.30
N SER A 130 22.74 25.68 -5.35
CA SER A 130 23.06 25.60 -3.91
C SER A 130 22.98 24.18 -3.35
N LEU A 131 22.22 23.27 -3.99
CA LEU A 131 22.04 21.90 -3.55
C LEU A 131 23.16 20.95 -4.02
N GLN A 132 24.04 21.40 -4.92
CA GLN A 132 25.22 20.61 -5.34
C GLN A 132 26.24 20.37 -4.22
N VAL A 133 26.18 21.15 -3.13
CA VAL A 133 27.04 20.96 -1.96
C VAL A 133 26.76 19.63 -1.24
N TYR A 134 25.57 19.06 -1.43
CA TYR A 134 25.16 17.82 -0.79
C TYR A 134 25.48 16.60 -1.67
N ARG A 135 25.77 15.47 -1.02
CA ARG A 135 25.98 14.21 -1.73
C ARG A 135 24.68 13.78 -2.43
N PRO A 136 24.74 13.20 -3.64
CA PRO A 136 23.55 12.73 -4.35
C PRO A 136 22.68 11.76 -3.53
N SER A 137 23.29 10.94 -2.66
CA SER A 137 22.54 10.04 -1.78
C SER A 137 21.79 10.77 -0.65
N VAL A 138 22.32 11.88 -0.15
CA VAL A 138 21.64 12.74 0.86
C VAL A 138 20.53 13.55 0.20
N VAL A 139 20.75 14.01 -1.03
CA VAL A 139 19.73 14.68 -1.85
C VAL A 139 18.57 13.73 -2.14
N ALA A 140 18.85 12.49 -2.58
CA ALA A 140 17.82 11.48 -2.81
C ALA A 140 17.01 11.18 -1.54
N ALA A 141 17.67 11.04 -0.38
CA ALA A 141 16.99 10.89 0.90
C ALA A 141 16.11 12.10 1.24
N SER A 142 16.58 13.31 0.95
CA SER A 142 15.83 14.55 1.17
C SER A 142 14.60 14.67 0.26
N ILE A 143 14.72 14.25 -1.00
CA ILE A 143 13.61 14.19 -1.97
C ILE A 143 12.54 13.21 -1.47
N LEU A 144 12.93 12.04 -0.96
CA LEU A 144 11.97 11.10 -0.38
C LEU A 144 11.19 11.75 0.77
N VAL A 145 11.86 12.48 1.67
CA VAL A 145 11.20 13.18 2.77
C VAL A 145 10.31 14.33 2.29
N ALA A 146 10.75 15.07 1.26
CA ALA A 146 9.96 16.14 0.66
C ALA A 146 8.68 15.62 0.00
N SER A 147 8.75 14.52 -0.75
CA SER A 147 7.57 13.85 -1.32
C SER A 147 6.59 13.38 -0.24
N ARG A 148 7.11 12.83 0.87
CA ARG A 148 6.27 12.43 2.02
C ARG A 148 5.57 13.63 2.66
N LYS A 149 6.27 14.75 2.80
CA LYS A 149 5.69 15.99 3.36
C LYS A 149 4.63 16.60 2.45
N ALA A 150 4.87 16.62 1.14
CA ALA A 150 3.91 17.12 0.15
C ALA A 150 2.60 16.31 0.15
N LEU A 151 2.69 14.99 0.40
CA LEU A 151 1.55 14.09 0.52
C LEU A 151 0.90 14.05 1.91
N GLY A 152 1.42 14.81 2.89
CA GLY A 152 0.90 14.82 4.26
C GLY A 152 1.12 13.50 5.01
N VAL A 153 2.08 12.67 4.58
CA VAL A 153 2.38 11.37 5.21
C VAL A 153 3.13 11.59 6.52
N THR A 154 2.58 11.09 7.62
CA THR A 154 3.22 11.10 8.94
C THR A 154 3.48 9.67 9.42
N PRO A 155 4.61 9.40 10.11
CA PRO A 155 5.74 10.29 10.36
C PRO A 155 6.60 10.55 9.11
N LEU A 156 7.26 11.71 9.08
CA LEU A 156 8.09 12.15 7.95
C LEU A 156 9.31 11.25 7.76
N TRP A 157 10.03 10.97 8.84
CA TRP A 157 11.12 10.01 8.88
C TRP A 157 10.67 8.74 9.64
N ARG A 158 10.99 7.56 9.10
CA ARG A 158 10.72 6.27 9.75
C ARG A 158 12.03 5.51 9.93
N ASP A 159 12.06 4.62 10.92
CA ASP A 159 13.24 3.79 11.19
C ASP A 159 13.62 2.91 9.99
N GLU A 160 12.65 2.49 9.16
CA GLU A 160 12.96 1.72 7.95
C GLU A 160 13.75 2.56 6.92
N LEU A 161 13.53 3.88 6.86
CA LEU A 161 14.32 4.77 6.00
C LEU A 161 15.75 4.88 6.50
N SER A 162 15.98 4.90 7.82
CA SER A 162 17.33 4.87 8.38
C SER A 162 18.06 3.56 8.03
N VAL A 163 17.35 2.43 8.11
CA VAL A 163 17.92 1.11 7.78
C VAL A 163 18.27 1.01 6.28
N LEU A 164 17.43 1.56 5.40
CA LEU A 164 17.64 1.49 3.95
C LEU A 164 18.69 2.49 3.43
N THR A 165 18.65 3.73 3.91
CA THR A 165 19.53 4.80 3.42
C THR A 165 20.85 4.88 4.17
N GLY A 166 20.90 4.32 5.39
CA GLY A 166 22.05 4.44 6.29
C GLY A 166 22.23 5.85 6.88
N TYR A 167 21.25 6.75 6.69
CA TYR A 167 21.28 8.11 7.24
C TYR A 167 20.27 8.28 8.37
N ASP A 168 20.59 9.16 9.31
CA ASP A 168 19.65 9.60 10.33
C ASP A 168 18.92 10.87 9.89
N GLU A 169 17.72 11.10 10.44
CA GLU A 169 16.90 12.31 10.20
C GLU A 169 17.73 13.59 10.34
N LYS A 170 18.60 13.67 11.35
CA LYS A 170 19.45 14.83 11.63
C LYS A 170 20.47 15.11 10.52
N GLN A 171 20.92 14.08 9.82
CA GLN A 171 21.90 14.22 8.74
C GLN A 171 21.24 14.66 7.43
N VAL A 172 19.98 14.30 7.23
CA VAL A 172 19.18 14.65 6.04
C VAL A 172 18.49 16.01 6.20
N ALA A 173 18.15 16.41 7.44
CA ALA A 173 17.40 17.62 7.75
C ALA A 173 17.93 18.92 7.09
N PRO A 174 19.25 19.21 7.06
CA PRO A 174 19.74 20.44 6.42
C PRO A 174 19.49 20.48 4.91
N CYS A 175 19.65 19.34 4.23
CA CYS A 175 19.41 19.22 2.80
C CYS A 175 17.91 19.27 2.51
N PHE A 176 17.10 18.53 3.28
CA PHE A 176 15.65 18.60 3.20
C PHE A 176 15.09 20.02 3.41
N GLN A 177 15.61 20.76 4.38
CA GLN A 177 15.20 22.14 4.63
C GLN A 177 15.50 23.04 3.43
N ALA A 178 16.69 22.95 2.85
CA ALA A 178 17.05 23.71 1.65
C ALA A 178 16.15 23.37 0.44
N VAL A 179 15.83 22.09 0.24
CA VAL A 179 14.88 21.65 -0.81
C VAL A 179 13.48 22.24 -0.56
N TRP A 180 13.02 22.21 0.69
CA TRP A 180 11.69 22.68 1.04
C TRP A 180 11.55 24.21 0.98
N GLU A 181 12.58 24.95 1.39
CA GLU A 181 12.63 26.41 1.26
C GLU A 181 12.62 26.84 -0.21
N HIS A 182 13.36 26.15 -1.08
CA HIS A 182 13.33 26.41 -2.51
C HIS A 182 11.94 26.09 -3.12
N PHE A 183 11.30 25.00 -2.70
CA PHE A 183 9.92 24.70 -3.08
C PHE A 183 8.93 25.80 -2.67
N GLU A 184 9.03 26.30 -1.44
CA GLU A 184 8.17 27.40 -0.96
C GLU A 184 8.48 28.73 -1.65
N ALA A 185 9.75 29.01 -2.00
CA ALA A 185 10.13 30.20 -2.73
C ALA A 185 9.57 30.21 -4.17
N THR A 186 9.54 29.04 -4.81
CA THR A 186 9.10 28.89 -6.21
C THR A 186 7.57 28.74 -6.33
N PHE A 187 6.91 28.09 -5.36
CA PHE A 187 5.48 27.74 -5.42
C PHE A 187 4.62 28.31 -4.27
N GLY A 188 5.21 29.08 -3.36
CA GLY A 188 4.49 29.71 -2.23
C GLY A 188 3.53 30.83 -2.66
N PRO A 189 2.58 31.22 -1.79
CA PRO A 189 1.59 32.22 -2.14
C PRO A 189 2.17 33.63 -2.07
N ARG A 190 2.78 34.13 -3.17
CA ARG A 190 2.68 35.55 -3.61
C ARG A 190 3.40 35.87 -4.92
N ASN A 191 2.64 36.47 -5.85
CA ASN A 191 3.01 37.53 -6.79
C ASN A 191 4.48 37.61 -7.22
N LYS A 192 4.84 36.88 -8.28
CA LYS A 192 5.81 37.39 -9.25
C LYS A 192 5.21 37.23 -10.64
N THR A 193 4.94 38.36 -11.28
CA THR A 193 4.81 38.45 -12.73
C THR A 193 6.05 37.78 -13.32
N TYR A 194 5.87 36.66 -14.01
CA TYR A 194 6.90 36.14 -14.89
C TYR A 194 7.09 37.19 -16.00
N GLU A 195 8.02 38.13 -15.81
CA GLU A 195 8.82 38.54 -16.96
C GLU A 195 9.55 37.27 -17.36
N ARG A 196 9.16 36.70 -18.51
CA ARG A 196 9.96 35.65 -19.15
C ARG A 196 11.29 36.31 -19.42
N ASP A 197 12.27 36.05 -18.57
CA ASP A 197 13.66 36.24 -18.96
C ASP A 197 13.83 35.45 -20.26
N ASP A 198 14.13 36.20 -21.32
CA ASP A 198 14.26 35.71 -22.66
C ASP A 198 15.16 34.48 -22.64
N SER A 199 14.67 33.36 -23.19
CA SER A 199 15.48 32.20 -23.50
C SER A 199 16.77 32.71 -24.16
N PRO A 200 17.98 32.33 -23.69
CA PRO A 200 19.19 32.71 -24.38
C PRO A 200 19.05 32.20 -25.81
N SER A 201 18.97 33.14 -26.75
CA SER A 201 18.99 32.86 -28.18
C SER A 201 20.14 31.91 -28.45
N GLY A 202 19.82 30.79 -29.12
CA GLY A 202 20.71 29.63 -29.22
C GLY A 202 22.11 29.99 -29.68
N VAL A 203 23.05 29.13 -29.30
CA VAL A 203 24.51 29.19 -29.58
C VAL A 203 24.84 29.04 -31.07
N ALA A 204 24.00 29.55 -31.97
CA ALA A 204 24.21 29.54 -33.41
C ALA A 204 25.07 30.73 -33.90
N ASP A 205 25.38 31.69 -33.03
CA ASP A 205 26.17 32.89 -33.36
C ASP A 205 27.55 32.91 -32.68
N PHE A 206 28.28 31.79 -32.72
CA PHE A 206 29.73 31.74 -32.47
C PHE A 206 30.46 31.05 -33.63
#